data_AF-A0A6F8XUI9-F1
#
_entry.id   AF-A0A6F8XUI9-F1
#
_cell.length_a   1.000
_cell.length_b   1.000
_cell.length_c   1.000
_cell.angle_alpha   90.00
_cell.angle_beta   90.00
_cell.angle_gamma   90.00
#
_symmetry.space_group_name_H-M   'P 1'
#
loop_
_entity.id
_entity.type
_entity.pdbx_description
1 polymer ?
#
loop_
_entity_poly.entity_id
_entity_poly.type
_entity_poly.pdbx_seq_one_letter_code
_entity_poly.pdbx_strand_id
1 'polypeptide(L)'
;MLTRSFDAPPRLVFAAFTRPDLLTRWYGARGWHLVSCALDLRVGGAYRFVSDGPGGERMAQSGVFQAVEPHSRLVLTEVFDDQSYPGETVITHEFGERAGRTDLTTTVRYATQEGRDRVLRYPMARGLGESLDRLDKVLTEGTQNMNWTLEVVIVPVSDVDRSKAFYADQLGFNVDHDTVISDDVRVVQLTPPGSGCSIVIGKGAVPDMPPGSLKGLQLVVADLHKARAQLVERGVEVSEIQVLGENPSAVDNPLDNVGFVHFADPDGNAWAVQQISARG
;
A
#
# COMPACT_ATOMS: atom_id res chain seq x y z
N MET A 1 -11.73 15.43 -24.90
CA MET A 1 -11.84 14.18 -24.13
C MET A 1 -10.76 13.23 -24.64
N LEU A 2 -10.08 12.53 -23.75
CA LEU A 2 -9.08 11.51 -24.06
C LEU A 2 -9.36 10.28 -23.19
N THR A 3 -9.20 9.09 -23.75
CA THR A 3 -9.31 7.83 -22.99
C THR A 3 -8.01 7.03 -23.14
N ARG A 4 -7.52 6.46 -22.04
CA ARG A 4 -6.32 5.61 -21.99
C ARG A 4 -6.55 4.45 -21.02
N SER A 5 -6.21 3.24 -21.44
CA SER A 5 -6.26 2.06 -20.56
C SER A 5 -4.89 1.79 -19.93
N PHE A 6 -4.88 1.43 -18.65
CA PHE A 6 -3.69 1.04 -17.88
C PHE A 6 -3.86 -0.36 -17.33
N ASP A 7 -2.78 -1.14 -17.33
CA ASP A 7 -2.73 -2.47 -16.71
C ASP A 7 -2.49 -2.39 -15.19
N ALA A 8 -3.39 -1.70 -14.50
CA ALA A 8 -3.37 -1.52 -13.06
C ALA A 8 -4.79 -1.26 -12.55
N PRO A 9 -5.13 -1.65 -11.30
CA PRO A 9 -6.42 -1.37 -10.72
C PRO A 9 -6.59 0.14 -10.41
N PRO A 10 -7.83 0.67 -10.38
CA PRO A 10 -8.08 2.11 -10.22
C PRO A 10 -7.44 2.73 -8.99
N ARG A 11 -7.29 1.98 -7.90
CA ARG A 11 -6.59 2.42 -6.68
C ARG A 11 -5.15 2.88 -6.94
N LEU A 12 -4.42 2.20 -7.83
CA LEU A 12 -3.03 2.55 -8.14
C LEU A 12 -2.95 3.73 -9.10
N VAL A 13 -3.83 3.75 -10.10
CA VAL A 13 -3.90 4.87 -11.05
C VAL A 13 -4.31 6.14 -10.31
N PHE A 14 -5.33 6.10 -9.46
CA PHE A 14 -5.75 7.22 -8.63
C PHE A 14 -4.62 7.70 -7.71
N ALA A 15 -3.91 6.79 -7.02
CA ALA A 15 -2.77 7.15 -6.19
C ALA A 15 -1.68 7.88 -6.99
N ALA A 16 -1.44 7.51 -8.25
CA ALA A 16 -0.48 8.18 -9.11
C ALA A 16 -0.87 9.63 -9.46
N PHE A 17 -2.14 10.00 -9.33
CA PHE A 17 -2.66 11.36 -9.52
C PHE A 17 -2.76 12.17 -8.24
N THR A 18 -2.70 11.54 -7.06
CA THR A 18 -2.96 12.21 -5.78
C THR A 18 -1.81 12.20 -4.80
N ARG A 19 -0.75 11.43 -5.09
CA ARG A 19 0.47 11.37 -4.28
C ARG A 19 1.61 12.19 -4.90
N PRO A 20 2.16 13.18 -4.20
CA PRO A 20 3.29 13.98 -4.70
C PRO A 20 4.50 13.15 -5.13
N ASP A 21 4.83 12.10 -4.40
CA ASP A 21 5.98 11.21 -4.68
C ASP A 21 5.80 10.39 -5.96
N LEU A 22 4.56 10.13 -6.37
CA LEU A 22 4.26 9.44 -7.63
C LEU A 22 4.12 10.41 -8.80
N LEU A 23 3.40 11.53 -8.60
CA LEU A 23 3.19 12.56 -9.62
C LEU A 23 4.50 13.07 -10.22
N THR A 24 5.51 13.33 -9.37
CA THR A 24 6.81 13.86 -9.82
C THR A 24 7.58 12.91 -10.75
N ARG A 25 7.23 11.62 -10.78
CA ARG A 25 7.89 10.61 -11.64
C ARG A 25 7.40 10.64 -13.09
N TRP A 26 6.12 10.97 -13.32
CA TRP A 26 5.50 10.83 -14.64
C TRP A 26 4.87 12.12 -15.19
N TYR A 27 4.52 13.08 -14.34
CA TYR A 27 3.81 14.29 -14.74
C TYR A 27 4.70 15.19 -15.62
N GLY A 28 4.15 15.65 -16.73
CA GLY A 28 4.83 16.49 -17.71
C GLY A 28 5.25 15.75 -19.00
N ALA A 29 5.23 16.49 -20.11
CA ALA A 29 5.69 16.03 -21.42
C ALA A 29 7.20 15.70 -21.40
N ARG A 30 7.74 15.08 -22.47
CA ARG A 30 9.18 14.83 -22.54
C ARG A 30 9.98 16.13 -22.43
N GLY A 31 11.03 16.11 -21.62
CA GLY A 31 11.87 17.29 -21.34
C GLY A 31 11.29 18.23 -20.27
N TRP A 32 10.07 17.98 -19.79
CA TRP A 32 9.45 18.70 -18.68
C TRP A 32 9.40 17.81 -17.43
N HIS A 33 9.80 18.39 -16.30
CA HIS A 33 9.94 17.69 -15.04
C HIS A 33 9.24 18.46 -13.93
N LEU A 34 8.29 17.82 -13.26
CA LEU A 34 7.63 18.39 -12.08
C LEU A 34 8.61 18.42 -10.91
N VAL A 35 9.09 19.61 -10.55
CA VAL A 35 10.12 19.83 -9.50
C VAL A 35 9.53 20.28 -8.17
N SER A 36 8.28 20.75 -8.16
CA SER A 36 7.54 21.06 -6.94
C SER A 36 6.08 20.64 -7.10
N CYS A 37 5.56 19.92 -6.11
CA CYS A 37 4.21 19.37 -6.12
C CYS A 37 3.60 19.56 -4.72
N ALA A 38 2.77 20.59 -4.55
CA ALA A 38 2.03 20.86 -3.34
C ALA A 38 0.54 20.56 -3.57
N LEU A 39 -0.06 19.77 -2.67
CA LEU A 39 -1.42 19.24 -2.81
C LEU A 39 -2.13 19.23 -1.45
N ASP A 40 -3.24 19.95 -1.33
CA ASP A 40 -4.23 19.77 -0.25
C ASP A 40 -5.38 18.91 -0.81
N LEU A 41 -5.25 17.58 -0.71
CA LEU A 41 -6.15 16.63 -1.36
C LEU A 41 -7.49 16.48 -0.60
N ARG A 42 -8.35 17.48 -0.74
CA ARG A 42 -9.74 17.49 -0.27
C ARG A 42 -10.56 18.42 -1.14
N VAL A 43 -11.88 18.29 -1.13
CA VAL A 43 -12.75 19.25 -1.83
C VAL A 43 -12.50 20.67 -1.30
N GLY A 44 -12.25 21.61 -2.21
CA GLY A 44 -11.85 22.99 -1.93
C GLY A 44 -10.37 23.18 -1.57
N GLY A 45 -9.59 22.10 -1.45
CA GLY A 45 -8.15 22.17 -1.23
C GLY A 45 -7.42 22.65 -2.48
N ALA A 46 -6.39 23.48 -2.28
CA ALA A 46 -5.60 24.05 -3.36
C ALA A 46 -4.40 23.17 -3.72
N TYR A 47 -3.92 23.30 -4.96
CA TYR A 47 -2.66 22.70 -5.38
C TYR A 47 -1.78 23.70 -6.13
N ARG A 48 -0.47 23.40 -6.15
CA ARG A 48 0.52 24.15 -6.90
C ARG A 48 1.57 23.22 -7.47
N PHE A 49 1.69 23.21 -8.79
CA PHE A 49 2.70 22.45 -9.53
C PHE A 49 3.67 23.41 -10.20
N VAL A 50 4.96 23.08 -10.13
CA VAL A 50 6.02 23.82 -10.79
C VAL A 50 6.91 22.84 -11.53
N SER A 51 7.07 23.08 -12.83
CA SER A 51 7.84 22.23 -13.73
C SER A 51 8.99 23.02 -14.37
N ASP A 52 10.15 22.39 -14.45
CA ASP A 52 11.29 22.89 -15.22
C ASP A 52 11.29 22.20 -16.60
N GLY A 53 11.59 22.99 -17.63
CA GLY A 53 11.58 22.59 -19.03
C GLY A 53 12.92 22.80 -19.73
N PRO A 54 13.00 22.49 -21.04
CA PRO A 54 14.20 22.69 -21.84
C PRO A 54 14.67 24.15 -21.82
N GLY A 55 15.99 24.39 -21.85
CA GLY A 55 16.54 25.74 -21.94
C GLY A 55 16.38 26.59 -20.67
N GLY A 56 16.03 25.98 -19.52
CA GLY A 56 15.82 26.70 -18.27
C GLY A 56 14.43 27.34 -18.15
N GLU A 57 13.51 26.99 -19.05
CA GLU A 57 12.11 27.40 -18.95
C GLU A 57 11.48 26.85 -17.67
N ARG A 58 10.54 27.61 -17.10
CA ARG A 58 9.79 27.22 -15.92
C ARG A 58 8.33 27.52 -16.12
N MET A 59 7.49 26.54 -15.81
CA MET A 59 6.04 26.66 -15.94
C MET A 59 5.40 26.29 -14.62
N ALA A 60 4.45 27.10 -14.19
CA ALA A 60 3.71 26.84 -12.97
C ALA A 60 2.20 26.90 -13.21
N GLN A 61 1.48 26.01 -12.54
CA GLN A 61 0.04 25.88 -12.62
C GLN A 61 -0.55 25.65 -11.23
N SER A 62 -1.75 26.15 -11.01
CA SER A 62 -2.48 26.02 -9.76
C SER A 62 -3.97 25.86 -10.00
N GLY A 63 -4.67 25.47 -8.94
CA GLY A 63 -6.12 25.32 -8.96
C GLY A 63 -6.64 24.73 -7.66
N VAL A 64 -7.89 24.30 -7.68
CA VAL A 64 -8.58 23.70 -6.54
C VAL A 64 -9.24 22.38 -6.92
N PHE A 65 -9.31 21.45 -5.98
CA PHE A 65 -10.07 20.22 -6.14
C PHE A 65 -11.57 20.50 -5.97
N GLN A 66 -12.36 20.25 -7.00
CA GLN A 66 -13.83 20.36 -6.94
C GLN A 66 -14.49 19.05 -6.51
N ALA A 67 -13.88 17.90 -6.80
CA ALA A 67 -14.33 16.58 -6.35
C ALA A 67 -13.14 15.64 -6.14
N VAL A 68 -13.15 14.90 -5.03
CA VAL A 68 -12.16 13.87 -4.69
C VAL A 68 -12.94 12.63 -4.26
N GLU A 69 -13.22 11.75 -5.22
CA GLU A 69 -13.95 10.49 -5.01
C GLU A 69 -12.93 9.35 -5.20
N PRO A 70 -12.41 8.75 -4.11
CA PRO A 70 -11.32 7.79 -4.19
C PRO A 70 -11.56 6.70 -5.24
N HIS A 71 -10.53 6.47 -6.06
CA HIS A 71 -10.47 5.43 -7.08
C HIS A 71 -11.48 5.51 -8.23
N SER A 72 -12.34 6.54 -8.26
CA SER A 72 -13.42 6.63 -9.24
C SER A 72 -13.43 7.97 -9.98
N ARG A 73 -13.20 9.09 -9.28
CA ARG A 73 -13.28 10.40 -9.90
C ARG A 73 -12.43 11.47 -9.20
N LEU A 74 -11.78 12.30 -10.01
CA LEU A 74 -11.05 13.48 -9.55
C LEU A 74 -11.40 14.66 -10.45
N VAL A 75 -11.88 15.75 -9.86
CA VAL A 75 -12.17 16.99 -10.58
C VAL A 75 -11.34 18.11 -9.97
N LEU A 76 -10.58 18.79 -10.81
CA LEU A 76 -9.73 19.90 -10.42
C LEU A 76 -9.83 21.02 -11.44
N THR A 77 -9.56 22.22 -10.96
CA THR A 77 -9.41 23.38 -11.82
C THR A 77 -7.95 23.60 -12.17
N GLU A 78 -7.66 24.29 -13.26
CA GLU A 78 -6.31 24.59 -13.70
C GLU A 78 -6.22 26.00 -14.29
N VAL A 79 -5.23 26.74 -13.80
CA VAL A 79 -4.77 28.01 -14.35
C VAL A 79 -3.24 28.01 -14.39
N PHE A 80 -2.67 28.41 -15.53
CA PHE A 80 -1.23 28.64 -15.67
C PHE A 80 -0.89 30.09 -15.31
N ASP A 81 0.30 30.32 -14.73
CA ASP A 81 0.75 31.68 -14.40
C ASP A 81 0.81 32.58 -15.65
N ASP A 82 1.37 32.05 -16.74
CA ASP A 82 1.52 32.75 -18.02
C ASP A 82 0.39 32.39 -19.01
N GLN A 83 -0.80 32.08 -18.49
CA GLN A 83 -1.93 31.66 -19.32
C GLN A 83 -2.31 32.75 -20.34
N SER A 84 -2.40 32.35 -21.61
CA SER A 84 -2.66 33.29 -22.70
C SER A 84 -4.13 33.33 -23.16
N TYR A 85 -5.03 32.64 -22.47
CA TYR A 85 -6.46 32.58 -22.75
C TYR A 85 -7.28 32.84 -21.48
N PRO A 86 -8.52 33.34 -21.58
CA PRO A 86 -9.31 33.70 -20.41
C PRO A 86 -9.97 32.51 -19.72
N GLY A 87 -10.11 32.62 -18.41
CA GLY A 87 -10.91 31.73 -17.57
C GLY A 87 -10.17 30.47 -17.12
N GLU A 88 -10.76 29.82 -16.12
CA GLU A 88 -10.24 28.61 -15.52
C GLU A 88 -10.62 27.38 -16.37
N THR A 89 -9.68 26.43 -16.49
CA THR A 89 -9.94 25.14 -17.13
C THR A 89 -10.41 24.15 -16.06
N VAL A 90 -11.45 23.36 -16.34
CA VAL A 90 -11.86 22.26 -15.46
C VAL A 90 -11.43 20.94 -16.08
N ILE A 91 -10.65 20.17 -15.32
CA ILE A 91 -10.17 18.84 -15.69
C ILE A 91 -10.95 17.81 -14.85
N THR A 92 -11.53 16.83 -15.52
CA THR A 92 -12.20 15.70 -14.89
C THR A 92 -11.50 14.42 -15.30
N HIS A 93 -11.03 13.67 -14.32
CA HIS A 93 -10.52 12.31 -14.48
C HIS A 93 -11.54 11.32 -13.92
N GLU A 94 -11.94 10.36 -14.74
CA GLU A 94 -12.80 9.24 -14.36
C GLU A 94 -12.01 7.95 -14.51
N PHE A 95 -12.01 7.13 -13.45
CA PHE A 95 -11.21 5.91 -13.35
C PHE A 95 -12.15 4.71 -13.40
N GLY A 96 -12.48 4.23 -14.60
CA GLY A 96 -13.37 3.08 -14.78
C GLY A 96 -12.60 1.76 -14.61
N GLU A 97 -13.15 0.81 -13.85
CA GLU A 97 -12.56 -0.52 -13.73
C GLU A 97 -13.09 -1.47 -14.80
N ARG A 98 -12.18 -2.24 -15.42
CA ARG A 98 -12.53 -3.33 -16.33
C ARG A 98 -11.55 -4.49 -16.17
N ALA A 99 -12.01 -5.59 -15.57
CA ALA A 99 -11.22 -6.81 -15.38
C ALA A 99 -9.85 -6.56 -14.71
N GLY A 100 -9.83 -5.82 -13.60
CA GLY A 100 -8.60 -5.47 -12.87
C GLY A 100 -7.73 -4.39 -13.52
N ARG A 101 -8.13 -3.87 -14.68
CA ARG A 101 -7.49 -2.76 -15.39
C ARG A 101 -8.28 -1.47 -15.22
N THR A 102 -7.65 -0.33 -15.52
CA THR A 102 -8.28 0.99 -15.44
C THR A 102 -8.42 1.62 -16.82
N ASP A 103 -9.64 1.98 -17.20
CA ASP A 103 -9.93 2.87 -18.32
C ASP A 103 -10.03 4.31 -17.76
N LEU A 104 -8.96 5.10 -17.92
CA LEU A 104 -8.92 6.51 -17.53
C LEU A 104 -9.57 7.34 -18.64
N THR A 105 -10.60 8.10 -18.29
CA THR A 105 -11.16 9.15 -19.16
C THR A 105 -10.83 10.52 -18.60
N THR A 106 -10.15 11.34 -19.39
CA THR A 106 -9.83 12.74 -19.06
C THR A 106 -10.64 13.69 -19.94
N THR A 107 -11.48 14.49 -19.30
CA THR A 107 -12.26 15.55 -19.93
C THR A 107 -11.72 16.90 -19.52
N VAL A 108 -11.32 17.71 -20.50
CA VAL A 108 -10.82 19.07 -20.30
C VAL A 108 -11.86 20.03 -20.83
N ARG A 109 -12.40 20.89 -19.97
CA ARG A 109 -13.42 21.89 -20.29
C ARG A 109 -12.84 23.29 -20.09
N TYR A 110 -12.68 24.01 -21.19
CA TYR A 110 -12.26 25.40 -21.19
C TYR A 110 -13.45 26.33 -20.92
N ALA A 111 -13.19 27.47 -20.27
CA ALA A 111 -14.21 28.49 -20.00
C ALA A 111 -14.84 29.08 -21.27
N THR A 112 -14.08 29.15 -22.37
CA THR A 112 -14.51 29.75 -23.63
C THR A 112 -14.12 28.89 -24.83
N GLN A 113 -14.88 29.01 -25.92
CA GLN A 113 -14.54 28.37 -27.19
C GLN A 113 -13.21 28.91 -27.75
N GLU A 114 -12.97 30.21 -27.66
CA GLU A 114 -11.73 30.83 -28.12
C GLU A 114 -10.51 30.29 -27.34
N GLY A 115 -10.63 30.14 -26.02
CA GLY A 115 -9.58 29.55 -25.19
C GLY A 115 -9.27 28.11 -25.60
N ARG A 116 -10.31 27.28 -25.81
CA ARG A 116 -10.15 25.92 -26.34
C ARG A 116 -9.40 25.93 -27.68
N ASP A 117 -9.85 26.74 -28.63
CA ASP A 117 -9.31 26.78 -29.99
C ASP A 117 -7.87 27.32 -30.01
N ARG A 118 -7.50 28.18 -29.05
CA ARG A 118 -6.12 28.63 -28.83
C ARG A 118 -5.25 27.50 -28.29
N VAL A 119 -5.71 26.77 -27.28
CA VAL A 119 -4.93 25.67 -26.67
C VAL A 119 -4.74 24.51 -27.64
N LEU A 120 -5.72 24.24 -28.51
CA LEU A 120 -5.60 23.22 -29.56
C LEU A 120 -4.48 23.52 -30.58
N ARG A 121 -3.98 24.76 -30.66
CA ARG A 121 -2.79 25.09 -31.47
C ARG A 121 -1.48 24.72 -30.79
N TYR A 122 -1.48 24.54 -29.47
CA TYR A 122 -0.31 24.06 -28.72
C TYR A 122 -0.19 22.53 -28.83
N PRO A 123 1.02 21.97 -28.68
CA PRO A 123 1.23 20.51 -28.70
C PRO A 123 0.75 19.81 -27.42
N MET A 124 -0.31 20.31 -26.77
CA MET A 124 -0.82 19.81 -25.48
C MET A 124 -1.33 18.38 -25.56
N ALA A 125 -2.03 18.02 -26.65
CA ALA A 125 -2.51 16.65 -26.84
C ALA A 125 -1.35 15.64 -26.90
N ARG A 126 -0.25 16.02 -27.57
CA ARG A 126 0.98 15.22 -27.59
C ARG A 126 1.62 15.15 -26.21
N GLY A 127 1.75 16.29 -25.52
CA GLY A 127 2.35 16.35 -24.19
C GLY A 127 1.60 15.50 -23.16
N LEU A 128 0.25 15.53 -23.20
CA LEU A 128 -0.59 14.67 -22.38
C LEU A 128 -0.37 13.18 -22.71
N GLY A 129 -0.35 12.82 -24.00
CA GLY A 129 -0.05 11.45 -24.42
C GLY A 129 1.31 10.96 -23.92
N GLU A 130 2.36 11.78 -24.07
CA GLU A 130 3.70 11.45 -23.58
C GLU A 130 3.77 11.31 -22.05
N SER A 131 3.03 12.14 -21.30
CA SER A 131 2.95 12.03 -19.85
C SER A 131 2.22 10.75 -19.42
N LEU A 132 1.13 10.38 -20.10
CA LEU A 132 0.42 9.13 -19.83
C LEU A 132 1.25 7.88 -20.22
N ASP A 133 2.10 7.96 -21.24
CA ASP A 133 3.07 6.90 -21.55
C ASP A 133 4.11 6.73 -20.41
N ARG A 134 4.49 7.82 -19.73
CA ARG A 134 5.37 7.75 -18.54
C ARG A 134 4.62 7.18 -17.34
N LEU A 135 3.35 7.50 -17.17
CA LEU A 135 2.52 6.93 -16.12
C LEU A 135 2.41 5.40 -16.27
N ASP A 136 2.23 4.91 -17.49
CA ASP A 136 2.20 3.48 -17.78
C ASP A 136 3.49 2.78 -17.31
N LYS A 137 4.65 3.42 -17.49
CA LYS A 137 5.93 2.93 -16.95
C LYS A 137 5.98 2.92 -15.43
N VAL A 138 5.49 3.96 -14.76
CA VAL A 138 5.46 4.00 -13.28
C VAL A 138 4.54 2.92 -12.71
N LEU A 139 3.39 2.68 -13.37
CA LEU A 139 2.44 1.64 -12.96
C LEU A 139 2.98 0.23 -13.24
N THR A 140 3.66 0.04 -14.37
CA THR A 140 4.30 -1.23 -14.70
C THR A 140 5.57 -1.48 -13.90
N GLU A 141 6.38 -0.49 -13.53
CA GLU A 141 7.53 -0.66 -12.62
C GLU A 141 7.08 -1.27 -11.28
N GLY A 142 5.93 -0.86 -10.75
CA GLY A 142 5.33 -1.47 -9.57
C GLY A 142 4.78 -2.89 -9.77
N THR A 143 4.53 -3.28 -11.02
CA THR A 143 3.95 -4.57 -11.43
C THR A 143 5.03 -5.55 -11.95
N GLN A 144 6.16 -5.04 -12.44
CA GLN A 144 7.37 -5.80 -12.80
C GLN A 144 8.09 -6.33 -11.57
N ASN A 145 7.89 -5.69 -10.41
CA ASN A 145 8.10 -6.34 -9.13
C ASN A 145 6.94 -7.32 -8.91
N MET A 146 7.14 -8.57 -9.33
CA MET A 146 6.26 -9.69 -8.97
C MET A 146 5.86 -9.60 -7.48
N ASN A 147 4.57 -9.69 -7.20
CA ASN A 147 4.07 -9.63 -5.82
C ASN A 147 4.32 -10.96 -5.11
N TRP A 148 5.53 -11.13 -4.59
CA TRP A 148 5.90 -12.28 -3.77
C TRP A 148 5.33 -12.13 -2.37
N THR A 149 4.10 -12.60 -2.16
CA THR A 149 3.50 -12.66 -0.83
C THR A 149 4.01 -13.90 -0.10
N LEU A 150 4.43 -13.71 1.17
CA LEU A 150 4.77 -14.84 2.02
C LEU A 150 3.47 -15.50 2.48
N GLU A 151 3.17 -16.68 1.94
CA GLU A 151 1.90 -17.37 2.21
C GLU A 151 1.96 -18.23 3.47
N VAL A 152 3.02 -19.00 3.63
CA VAL A 152 3.09 -20.04 4.66
C VAL A 152 4.50 -20.21 5.22
N VAL A 153 4.58 -20.38 6.55
CA VAL A 153 5.80 -20.76 7.26
C VAL A 153 5.59 -22.09 7.98
N ILE A 154 6.54 -23.02 7.84
CA ILE A 154 6.49 -24.29 8.57
C ILE A 154 7.02 -24.08 9.97
N VAL A 155 6.28 -24.53 10.98
CA VAL A 155 6.71 -24.51 12.37
C VAL A 155 6.98 -25.96 12.82
N PRO A 156 8.23 -26.32 13.14
CA PRO A 156 8.56 -27.69 13.50
C PRO A 156 8.09 -28.02 14.92
N VAL A 157 7.26 -29.05 15.06
CA VAL A 157 6.66 -29.45 16.34
C VAL A 157 6.84 -30.95 16.57
N SER A 158 6.98 -31.37 17.82
CA SER A 158 7.07 -32.80 18.15
C SER A 158 5.70 -33.48 18.28
N ASP A 159 4.66 -32.69 18.56
CA ASP A 159 3.28 -33.15 18.76
C ASP A 159 2.30 -32.17 18.10
N VAL A 160 1.60 -32.64 17.07
CA VAL A 160 0.68 -31.81 16.27
C VAL A 160 -0.54 -31.38 17.07
N ASP A 161 -1.09 -32.25 17.93
CA ASP A 161 -2.32 -31.94 18.67
C ASP A 161 -2.03 -30.97 19.82
N ARG A 162 -0.94 -31.17 20.55
CA ARG A 162 -0.48 -30.24 21.60
C ARG A 162 -0.21 -28.86 21.02
N SER A 163 0.48 -28.80 19.88
CA SER A 163 0.80 -27.52 19.24
C SER A 163 -0.43 -26.87 18.61
N LYS A 164 -1.34 -27.65 18.00
CA LYS A 164 -2.62 -27.13 17.52
C LYS A 164 -3.42 -26.49 18.65
N ALA A 165 -3.54 -27.14 19.81
CA ALA A 165 -4.25 -26.57 20.97
C ALA A 165 -3.58 -25.27 21.45
N PHE A 166 -2.25 -25.22 21.48
CA PHE A 166 -1.53 -23.99 21.83
C PHE A 166 -1.83 -22.84 20.84
N TYR A 167 -1.65 -23.07 19.54
CA TYR A 167 -1.85 -22.03 18.52
C TYR A 167 -3.33 -21.62 18.37
N ALA A 168 -4.25 -22.58 18.36
CA ALA A 168 -5.67 -22.32 18.17
C ALA A 168 -6.34 -21.77 19.45
N ASP A 169 -6.14 -22.42 20.59
CA ASP A 169 -6.93 -22.12 21.79
C ASP A 169 -6.27 -21.03 22.64
N GLN A 170 -4.93 -21.06 22.81
CA GLN A 170 -4.22 -20.07 23.61
C GLN A 170 -3.89 -18.81 22.78
N LEU A 171 -3.33 -18.96 21.58
CA LEU A 171 -3.01 -17.79 20.74
C LEU A 171 -4.21 -17.28 19.94
N GLY A 172 -5.26 -18.09 19.76
CA GLY A 172 -6.46 -17.69 19.02
C GLY A 172 -6.28 -17.70 17.50
N PHE A 173 -5.35 -18.50 16.97
CA PHE A 173 -5.17 -18.64 15.53
C PHE A 173 -6.34 -19.43 14.94
N ASN A 174 -6.79 -19.05 13.75
CA ASN A 174 -7.85 -19.76 13.05
C ASN A 174 -7.27 -21.06 12.48
N VAL A 175 -7.92 -22.20 12.74
CA VAL A 175 -7.58 -23.46 12.07
C VAL A 175 -8.23 -23.45 10.70
N ASP A 176 -7.44 -23.18 9.67
CA ASP A 176 -7.95 -23.11 8.29
C ASP A 176 -8.14 -24.51 7.71
N HIS A 177 -7.18 -25.40 7.98
CA HIS A 177 -7.20 -26.78 7.53
C HIS A 177 -6.61 -27.70 8.59
N ASP A 178 -7.19 -28.88 8.75
CA ASP A 178 -6.64 -30.00 9.52
C ASP A 178 -6.93 -31.29 8.75
N THR A 179 -5.95 -31.74 7.97
CA THR A 179 -6.12 -32.81 6.98
C THR A 179 -5.18 -33.96 7.30
N VAL A 180 -5.77 -35.14 7.50
CA VAL A 180 -5.05 -36.43 7.58
C VAL A 180 -5.03 -37.05 6.19
N ILE A 181 -3.84 -37.23 5.63
CA ILE A 181 -3.63 -37.81 4.29
C ILE A 181 -3.42 -39.32 4.39
N SER A 182 -2.69 -39.77 5.42
CA SER A 182 -2.49 -41.18 5.79
C SER A 182 -2.13 -41.29 7.27
N ASP A 183 -1.97 -42.50 7.79
CA ASP A 183 -1.64 -42.75 9.20
C ASP A 183 -0.36 -42.01 9.67
N ASP A 184 0.57 -41.73 8.76
CA ASP A 184 1.83 -41.04 9.05
C ASP A 184 1.90 -39.61 8.53
N VAL A 185 0.86 -39.12 7.85
CA VAL A 185 0.86 -37.82 7.19
C VAL A 185 -0.36 -37.00 7.60
N ARG A 186 -0.11 -35.92 8.34
CA ARG A 186 -1.12 -34.93 8.74
C ARG A 186 -0.57 -33.53 8.59
N VAL A 187 -1.41 -32.62 8.12
CA VAL A 187 -1.09 -31.19 7.94
C VAL A 187 -2.17 -30.36 8.61
N VAL A 188 -1.76 -29.44 9.48
CA VAL A 188 -2.63 -28.44 10.08
C VAL A 188 -2.11 -27.06 9.70
N GLN A 189 -2.94 -26.28 9.04
CA GLN A 189 -2.68 -24.88 8.71
C GLN A 189 -3.45 -23.99 9.67
N LEU A 190 -2.76 -23.01 10.26
CA LEU A 190 -3.36 -22.02 11.15
C LEU A 190 -2.97 -20.59 10.76
N THR A 191 -3.94 -19.68 10.75
CA THR A 191 -3.73 -18.26 10.43
C THR A 191 -3.91 -17.38 11.66
N PRO A 192 -2.89 -16.59 12.05
CA PRO A 192 -3.07 -15.54 13.06
C PRO A 192 -4.15 -14.55 12.61
N PRO A 193 -5.06 -14.10 13.51
CA PRO A 193 -6.10 -13.15 13.13
C PRO A 193 -5.53 -11.88 12.48
N GLY A 194 -6.01 -11.54 11.27
CA GLY A 194 -5.58 -10.38 10.51
C GLY A 194 -4.28 -10.56 9.70
N SER A 195 -3.59 -11.70 9.82
CA SER A 195 -2.41 -12.02 9.03
C SER A 195 -2.77 -12.44 7.61
N GLY A 196 -1.94 -12.05 6.63
CA GLY A 196 -1.96 -12.61 5.27
C GLY A 196 -1.05 -13.85 5.10
N CYS A 197 -0.34 -14.25 6.15
CA CYS A 197 0.56 -15.40 6.18
C CYS A 197 0.10 -16.39 7.25
N SER A 198 0.08 -17.67 6.89
CA SER A 198 -0.26 -18.80 7.77
C SER A 198 0.98 -19.47 8.35
N ILE A 199 0.79 -20.25 9.41
CA ILE A 199 1.73 -21.31 9.80
C ILE A 199 1.19 -22.68 9.40
N VAL A 200 2.09 -23.62 9.14
CA VAL A 200 1.76 -25.03 9.00
C VAL A 200 2.57 -25.85 9.99
N ILE A 201 1.87 -26.73 10.71
CA ILE A 201 2.43 -27.79 11.54
C ILE A 201 1.99 -29.14 10.98
N GLY A 202 2.84 -30.16 11.04
CA GLY A 202 2.49 -31.46 10.48
C GLY A 202 3.60 -32.49 10.55
N LYS A 203 3.24 -33.72 10.20
CA LYS A 203 4.16 -34.87 10.08
C LYS A 203 4.10 -35.39 8.65
N GLY A 204 5.25 -35.74 8.07
CA GLY A 204 5.35 -36.45 6.78
C GLY A 204 5.03 -35.66 5.50
N ALA A 205 4.38 -34.50 5.59
CA ALA A 205 4.06 -33.62 4.45
C ALA A 205 4.72 -32.23 4.53
N VAL A 206 5.48 -31.95 5.59
CA VAL A 206 6.28 -30.73 5.74
C VAL A 206 7.77 -31.08 5.74
N PRO A 207 8.65 -30.19 5.25
CA PRO A 207 10.10 -30.31 5.39
C PRO A 207 10.53 -30.67 6.81
N ASP A 208 11.49 -31.59 6.92
CA ASP A 208 12.00 -32.04 8.21
C ASP A 208 12.88 -30.96 8.84
N MET A 209 12.52 -30.56 10.06
CA MET A 209 13.18 -29.54 10.86
C MET A 209 13.09 -29.96 12.33
N PRO A 210 14.17 -29.83 13.13
CA PRO A 210 14.11 -30.19 14.55
C PRO A 210 13.04 -29.37 15.28
N PRO A 211 12.14 -29.98 16.08
CA PRO A 211 11.19 -29.24 16.90
C PRO A 211 11.87 -28.17 17.75
N GLY A 212 11.27 -26.99 17.81
CA GLY A 212 11.82 -25.86 18.54
C GLY A 212 12.95 -25.10 17.85
N SER A 213 13.41 -25.55 16.67
CA SER A 213 14.53 -24.92 15.96
C SER A 213 14.21 -23.56 15.35
N LEU A 214 12.93 -23.24 15.14
CA LEU A 214 12.54 -21.99 14.49
C LEU A 214 12.57 -20.83 15.50
N LYS A 215 13.53 -19.92 15.32
CA LYS A 215 13.69 -18.70 16.12
C LYS A 215 13.64 -17.49 15.18
N GLY A 216 12.61 -16.65 15.28
CA GLY A 216 12.49 -15.44 14.45
C GLY A 216 11.13 -15.20 13.84
N LEU A 217 10.08 -15.88 14.31
CA LEU A 217 8.72 -15.53 13.92
C LEU A 217 8.30 -14.23 14.62
N GLN A 218 7.61 -13.36 13.89
CA GLN A 218 7.20 -12.07 14.42
C GLN A 218 5.76 -11.75 14.05
N LEU A 219 4.97 -11.41 15.06
CA LEU A 219 3.62 -10.85 14.94
C LEU A 219 3.67 -9.35 15.16
N VAL A 220 2.66 -8.65 14.66
CA VAL A 220 2.48 -7.21 14.84
C VAL A 220 1.10 -6.95 15.40
N VAL A 221 1.02 -6.04 16.37
CA VAL A 221 -0.24 -5.59 16.99
C VAL A 221 -0.27 -4.07 17.10
N ALA A 222 -1.46 -3.48 17.11
CA ALA A 222 -1.60 -2.04 17.37
C ALA A 222 -1.38 -1.66 18.84
N ASP A 223 -1.69 -2.57 19.78
CA ASP A 223 -1.57 -2.34 21.22
C ASP A 223 -0.89 -3.53 21.89
N LEU A 224 0.38 -3.34 22.24
CA LEU A 224 1.21 -4.39 22.82
C LEU A 224 0.83 -4.72 24.26
N HIS A 225 0.37 -3.73 25.03
CA HIS A 225 -0.10 -3.95 26.41
C HIS A 225 -1.33 -4.85 26.41
N LYS A 226 -2.30 -4.55 25.55
CA LYS A 226 -3.51 -5.37 25.41
C LYS A 226 -3.19 -6.77 24.89
N ALA A 227 -2.33 -6.88 23.88
CA ALA A 227 -1.91 -8.19 23.34
C ALA A 227 -1.24 -9.05 24.41
N ARG A 228 -0.29 -8.48 25.17
CA ARG A 228 0.37 -9.20 26.26
C ARG A 228 -0.62 -9.64 27.33
N ALA A 229 -1.53 -8.75 27.76
CA ALA A 229 -2.54 -9.08 28.76
C ALA A 229 -3.42 -10.27 28.32
N GLN A 230 -3.84 -10.29 27.06
CA GLN A 230 -4.62 -11.40 26.49
C GLN A 230 -3.83 -12.72 26.48
N LEU A 231 -2.54 -12.68 26.13
CA LEU A 231 -1.68 -13.86 26.16
C LEU A 231 -1.52 -14.44 27.56
N VAL A 232 -1.25 -13.58 28.55
CA VAL A 232 -1.15 -13.98 29.97
C VAL A 232 -2.46 -14.56 30.47
N GLU A 233 -3.60 -13.92 30.16
CA GLU A 233 -4.93 -14.39 30.55
C GLU A 233 -5.23 -15.78 30.00
N ARG A 234 -4.73 -16.10 28.81
CA ARG A 234 -4.88 -17.41 28.16
C ARG A 234 -3.79 -18.42 28.55
N GLY A 235 -2.96 -18.09 29.53
CA GLY A 235 -1.96 -19.01 30.11
C GLY A 235 -0.67 -19.13 29.31
N VAL A 236 -0.40 -18.23 28.37
CA VAL A 236 0.86 -18.23 27.62
C VAL A 236 1.96 -17.60 28.46
N GLU A 237 3.10 -18.28 28.59
CA GLU A 237 4.30 -17.71 29.21
C GLU A 237 4.90 -16.66 28.26
N VAL A 238 4.78 -15.38 28.63
CA VAL A 238 5.22 -14.24 27.82
C VAL A 238 6.10 -13.32 28.64
N SER A 239 7.17 -12.81 28.03
CA SER A 239 8.10 -11.87 28.67
C SER A 239 7.40 -10.59 29.11
N GLU A 240 8.05 -9.82 29.98
CA GLU A 240 7.74 -8.40 30.14
C GLU A 240 7.95 -7.64 28.82
N ILE A 241 7.34 -6.45 28.72
CA ILE A 241 7.53 -5.56 27.57
C ILE A 241 8.96 -5.04 27.59
N GLN A 242 9.65 -5.19 26.45
CA GLN A 242 11.00 -4.74 26.22
C GLN A 242 10.98 -3.60 25.20
N VAL A 243 11.82 -2.59 25.44
CA VAL A 243 12.06 -1.50 24.48
C VAL A 243 13.43 -1.72 23.86
N LEU A 244 13.45 -2.00 22.55
CA LEU A 244 14.66 -2.26 21.78
C LEU A 244 14.92 -1.09 20.84
N GLY A 245 15.81 -0.19 21.27
CA GLY A 245 16.19 1.01 20.53
C GLY A 245 15.41 2.25 20.93
N GLU A 246 15.51 3.29 20.11
CA GLU A 246 14.90 4.60 20.34
C GLU A 246 14.24 5.07 19.05
N ASN A 247 13.09 5.74 19.19
CA ASN A 247 12.42 6.34 18.05
C ASN A 247 13.19 7.61 17.60
N PRO A 248 13.51 7.77 16.30
CA PRO A 248 14.32 8.88 15.81
C PRO A 248 13.62 10.25 15.93
N SER A 249 12.30 10.25 16.09
CA SER A 249 11.45 11.42 16.28
C SER A 249 10.37 11.11 17.32
N ALA A 250 9.74 12.14 17.88
CA ALA A 250 8.57 11.96 18.73
C ALA A 250 7.46 11.24 17.95
N VAL A 251 6.91 10.20 18.55
CA VAL A 251 5.79 9.40 18.03
C VAL A 251 4.67 9.41 19.05
N ASP A 252 3.43 9.34 18.59
CA ASP A 252 2.24 9.38 19.46
C ASP A 252 2.21 8.20 20.44
N ASN A 253 2.69 7.03 20.01
CA ASN A 253 2.80 5.84 20.83
C ASN A 253 4.28 5.46 21.06
N PRO A 254 4.82 5.61 22.28
CA PRO A 254 6.25 5.40 22.56
C PRO A 254 6.80 4.01 22.21
N LEU A 255 5.93 2.99 22.18
CA LEU A 255 6.32 1.62 21.87
C LEU A 255 6.30 1.31 20.37
N ASP A 256 5.83 2.22 19.51
CA ASP A 256 5.78 1.95 18.07
C ASP A 256 7.18 1.69 17.51
N ASN A 257 7.31 0.60 16.76
CA ASN A 257 8.52 0.07 16.15
C ASN A 257 9.62 -0.42 17.12
N VAL A 258 9.55 -0.09 18.41
CA VAL A 258 10.60 -0.40 19.40
C VAL A 258 10.12 -1.29 20.55
N GLY A 259 8.82 -1.46 20.75
CA GLY A 259 8.23 -2.27 21.80
C GLY A 259 8.02 -3.73 21.38
N PHE A 260 8.49 -4.67 22.21
CA PHE A 260 8.42 -6.10 21.97
C PHE A 260 7.99 -6.90 23.21
N VAL A 261 7.28 -8.00 23.01
CA VAL A 261 7.21 -9.13 23.96
C VAL A 261 7.59 -10.41 23.24
N HIS A 262 8.05 -11.40 24.00
CA HIS A 262 8.49 -12.69 23.45
C HIS A 262 7.80 -13.84 24.15
N PHE A 263 7.47 -14.89 23.41
CA PHE A 263 6.98 -16.16 23.94
C PHE A 263 7.55 -17.33 23.13
N ALA A 264 7.40 -18.54 23.65
CA ALA A 264 7.74 -19.76 22.95
C ALA A 264 6.55 -20.72 22.90
N ASP A 265 6.48 -21.53 21.86
CA ASP A 265 5.52 -22.64 21.81
C ASP A 265 6.01 -23.84 22.66
N PRO A 266 5.20 -24.91 22.80
CA PRO A 266 5.56 -26.06 23.63
C PRO A 266 6.83 -26.81 23.22
N ASP A 267 7.29 -26.64 21.98
CA ASP A 267 8.53 -27.21 21.47
C ASP A 267 9.70 -26.22 21.57
N GLY A 268 9.43 -24.96 21.93
CA GLY A 268 10.39 -23.90 22.12
C GLY A 268 10.55 -22.99 20.90
N ASN A 269 9.76 -23.12 19.83
CA ASN A 269 9.84 -22.19 18.70
C ASN A 269 9.55 -20.78 19.18
N ALA A 270 10.41 -19.83 18.84
CA ALA A 270 10.39 -18.50 19.46
C ALA A 270 9.66 -17.47 18.59
N TRP A 271 8.78 -16.73 19.25
CA TRP A 271 7.96 -15.67 18.67
C TRP A 271 8.25 -14.34 19.35
N ALA A 272 8.27 -13.28 18.54
CA ALA A 272 8.20 -11.90 19.01
C ALA A 272 6.85 -11.29 18.62
N VAL A 273 6.31 -10.42 19.46
CA VAL A 273 5.17 -9.56 19.13
C VAL A 273 5.64 -8.12 19.21
N GLN A 274 5.56 -7.39 18.11
CA GLN A 274 6.00 -6.00 18.00
C GLN A 274 4.79 -5.06 17.97
N GLN A 275 4.92 -3.88 18.56
CA GLN A 275 3.92 -2.83 18.37
C GLN A 275 4.15 -2.02 17.10
N ILE A 276 3.11 -1.92 16.27
CA ILE A 276 3.00 -0.94 15.19
C ILE A 276 1.54 -0.47 15.14
N SER A 277 1.25 0.69 15.73
CA SER A 277 -0.13 1.21 15.87
C SER A 277 -0.90 1.30 14.53
N ALA A 278 -0.19 1.54 13.41
CA ALA A 278 -0.79 1.64 12.08
C ALA A 278 -1.24 0.30 11.46
N ARG A 279 -1.02 -0.83 12.12
CA ARG A 279 -1.25 -2.19 11.58
C ARG A 279 -2.39 -2.97 12.24
N GLY A 280 -3.08 -2.40 13.23
CA GLY A 280 -4.25 -3.03 13.87
C GLY A 280 -5.57 -2.36 13.57
#